data_AF-F3ZCV0-F1
#
_entry.id   AF-F3ZCV0-F1
#
_cell.length_a   1.000
_cell.length_b   1.000
_cell.length_c   1.000
_cell.angle_alpha   90.00
_cell.angle_beta   90.00
_cell.angle_gamma   90.00
#
_symmetry.space_group_name_H-M   'P 1'
#
loop_
_entity.id
_entity.type
_entity.pdbx_description
1 polymer ?
#
loop_
_entity_poly.entity_id
_entity_poly.type
_entity_poly.pdbx_seq_one_letter_code
_entity_poly.pdbx_strand_id
1 'polypeptide(L)'
;MRLASNARVKSLKARLPAVLAALEAADVSDFNGSWGPGDEWLDQAESLGIDTAHRSPRTVTPGAIHCLPALDPEQAGGWVAETGDGFAHWVGQWLREPSRADNLSKLRRSGARERHLFVLIPMLTSAPFTAFDPLLRSPSPLPTVPPDLPTEVSHVWGICTHGDGDAFHWSPSRGWTGFPKPWRAEPQP
;
A
#
# COMPACT_ATOMS: atom_id res chain seq x y z
N MET A 1 -6.69 5.48 5.27
CA MET A 1 -7.57 6.04 4.22
C MET A 1 -8.96 6.30 4.78
N ARG A 2 -9.33 7.56 4.98
CA ARG A 2 -10.74 7.96 5.10
C ARG A 2 -11.21 8.20 3.68
N LEU A 3 -12.18 7.43 3.18
CA LEU A 3 -12.92 7.85 1.99
C LEU A 3 -13.45 9.26 2.26
N ALA A 4 -13.27 10.19 1.32
CA ALA A 4 -13.89 11.51 1.44
C ALA A 4 -15.39 11.32 1.73
N SER A 5 -15.96 12.14 2.61
CA SER A 5 -17.35 11.96 3.08
C SER A 5 -18.40 12.03 1.97
N ASN A 6 -18.00 12.49 0.78
CA ASN A 6 -18.78 12.56 -0.44
C ASN A 6 -18.57 11.36 -1.41
N ALA A 7 -17.64 10.44 -1.13
CA ALA A 7 -17.36 9.29 -1.98
C ALA A 7 -18.53 8.28 -1.93
N ARG A 8 -19.48 8.43 -2.84
CA ARG A 8 -20.66 7.57 -2.94
C ARG A 8 -20.41 6.46 -3.97
N VAL A 9 -20.11 5.25 -3.50
CA VAL A 9 -19.90 4.06 -4.35
C VAL A 9 -21.02 3.85 -5.38
N LYS A 10 -22.27 4.15 -5.01
CA LYS A 10 -23.42 4.10 -5.94
C LYS A 10 -23.30 5.12 -7.08
N SER A 11 -22.82 6.33 -6.80
CA SER A 11 -22.61 7.38 -7.80
C SER A 11 -21.46 7.03 -8.74
N LEU A 12 -20.37 6.49 -8.19
CA LEU A 12 -19.25 5.94 -8.97
C LEU A 12 -19.74 4.87 -9.95
N LYS A 13 -20.44 3.84 -9.48
CA LYS A 13 -20.97 2.78 -10.36
C LYS A 13 -21.90 3.29 -11.46
N ALA A 14 -22.69 4.32 -11.19
CA ALA A 14 -23.63 4.87 -12.16
C ALA A 14 -22.96 5.78 -13.22
N ARG A 15 -21.96 6.56 -12.82
CA ARG A 15 -21.36 7.61 -13.66
C ARG A 15 -20.07 7.16 -14.34
N LEU A 16 -19.27 6.32 -13.67
CA LEU A 16 -17.94 5.90 -14.13
C LEU A 16 -17.94 5.29 -15.53
N PRO A 17 -18.89 4.40 -15.92
CA PRO A 17 -18.87 3.82 -17.27
C PRO A 17 -18.93 4.86 -18.40
N ALA A 18 -19.73 5.92 -18.23
CA ALA A 18 -19.84 6.98 -19.23
C ALA A 18 -18.55 7.83 -19.31
N VAL A 19 -17.90 8.07 -18.17
CA VAL A 19 -16.61 8.77 -18.12
C VAL A 19 -15.52 7.95 -18.80
N LEU A 20 -15.43 6.64 -18.49
CA LEU A 20 -14.44 5.76 -19.10
C LEU A 20 -14.63 5.66 -20.62
N ALA A 21 -15.87 5.52 -21.09
CA ALA A 21 -16.16 5.47 -22.54
C ALA A 21 -15.76 6.75 -23.27
N ALA A 22 -15.88 7.91 -22.61
CA ALA A 22 -15.49 9.18 -23.19
C ALA A 22 -13.97 9.38 -23.21
N LEU A 23 -13.26 8.92 -22.17
CA LEU A 23 -11.79 8.87 -22.15
C LEU A 23 -11.23 7.93 -23.22
N GLU A 24 -11.84 6.76 -23.39
CA GLU A 24 -11.50 5.82 -24.46
C GLU A 24 -11.69 6.43 -25.85
N ALA A 25 -12.80 7.14 -26.07
CA ALA A 25 -13.07 7.83 -27.35
C ALA A 25 -12.08 8.96 -27.64
N ALA A 26 -11.50 9.56 -26.59
CA ALA A 26 -10.49 10.62 -26.69
C ALA A 26 -9.04 10.09 -26.73
N ASP A 27 -8.85 8.77 -26.77
CA ASP A 27 -7.55 8.09 -26.71
C ASP A 27 -6.71 8.48 -25.47
N VAL A 28 -7.40 8.74 -24.35
CA VAL A 28 -6.76 9.07 -23.06
C VAL A 28 -6.56 7.79 -22.28
N SER A 29 -5.32 7.36 -22.12
CA SER A 29 -4.97 6.16 -21.35
C SER A 29 -4.69 6.46 -19.88
N ASP A 30 -4.29 7.69 -19.53
CA ASP A 30 -3.74 8.04 -18.22
C ASP A 30 -4.00 9.51 -17.85
N PHE A 31 -4.36 9.77 -16.59
CA PHE A 31 -4.39 11.12 -16.03
C PHE A 31 -4.19 11.11 -14.52
N ASN A 32 -3.79 12.25 -13.96
CA ASN A 32 -3.89 12.52 -12.52
C ASN A 32 -4.29 13.98 -12.23
N GLY A 33 -4.46 14.35 -10.97
CA GLY A 33 -4.81 15.73 -10.56
C GLY A 33 -3.83 16.84 -10.98
N SER A 34 -2.72 16.53 -11.65
CA SER A 34 -1.72 17.49 -12.15
C SER A 34 -1.48 17.43 -13.66
N TRP A 35 -1.93 16.39 -14.37
CA TRP A 35 -1.80 16.26 -15.82
C TRP A 35 -2.93 15.42 -16.43
N GLY A 36 -3.44 15.82 -17.60
CA GLY A 36 -4.54 15.11 -18.25
C GLY A 36 -5.09 15.83 -19.48
N PRO A 37 -6.20 15.33 -20.06
CA PRO A 37 -6.77 15.81 -21.32
C PRO A 37 -7.49 17.19 -21.24
N GLY A 38 -7.36 17.93 -20.13
CA GLY A 38 -7.92 19.27 -19.93
C GLY A 38 -8.71 19.41 -18.62
N ASP A 39 -8.96 20.65 -18.18
CA ASP A 39 -9.56 20.98 -16.88
C ASP A 39 -10.96 20.37 -16.66
N GLU A 40 -11.79 20.31 -17.71
CA GLU A 40 -13.15 19.73 -17.64
C GLU A 40 -13.14 18.24 -17.23
N TRP A 41 -12.11 17.50 -17.63
CA TRP A 41 -11.95 16.09 -17.29
C TRP A 41 -11.47 15.90 -15.85
N LEU A 42 -10.58 16.79 -15.40
CA LEU A 42 -10.09 16.80 -14.02
C LEU A 42 -11.23 17.13 -13.06
N ASP A 43 -12.07 18.11 -13.39
CA ASP A 43 -13.28 18.47 -12.62
C ASP A 43 -14.26 17.30 -12.53
N GLN A 44 -14.46 16.57 -13.64
CA GLN A 44 -15.37 15.42 -13.67
C GLN A 44 -14.83 14.25 -12.83
N ALA A 45 -13.53 13.96 -12.90
CA ALA A 45 -12.88 12.94 -12.08
C ALA A 45 -12.90 13.31 -10.59
N GLU A 46 -12.59 14.55 -10.26
CA GLU A 46 -12.65 15.09 -8.89
C GLU A 46 -14.07 14.99 -8.32
N SER A 47 -15.09 15.30 -9.12
CA SER A 47 -16.52 15.16 -8.73
C SER A 47 -16.92 13.72 -8.38
N LEU A 48 -16.13 12.73 -8.82
CA LEU A 48 -16.30 11.31 -8.52
C LEU A 48 -15.37 10.83 -7.40
N GLY A 49 -14.49 11.70 -6.89
CA GLY A 49 -13.46 11.34 -5.91
C GLY A 49 -12.32 10.50 -6.51
N ILE A 50 -12.10 10.62 -7.82
CA ILE A 50 -11.00 9.98 -8.55
C ILE A 50 -9.94 11.06 -8.79
N ASP A 51 -8.73 10.80 -8.32
CA ASP A 51 -7.60 11.68 -8.56
C ASP A 51 -6.73 11.15 -9.71
N THR A 52 -6.50 9.84 -9.72
CA THR A 52 -5.64 9.19 -10.70
C THR A 52 -6.43 8.09 -11.42
N ALA A 53 -6.32 8.03 -12.74
CA ALA A 53 -6.73 6.86 -13.51
C ALA A 53 -5.59 6.39 -14.41
N HIS A 54 -5.32 5.09 -14.38
CA HIS A 54 -4.25 4.48 -15.16
C HIS A 54 -4.75 3.23 -15.87
N ARG A 55 -4.54 3.17 -17.19
CA ARG A 55 -4.74 1.95 -17.97
C ARG A 55 -3.43 1.18 -18.02
N SER A 56 -3.34 0.10 -17.25
CA SER A 56 -2.13 -0.72 -17.26
C SER A 56 -2.06 -1.58 -18.53
N PRO A 57 -0.94 -1.55 -19.28
CA PRO A 57 -0.75 -2.41 -20.45
C PRO A 57 -0.49 -3.88 -20.08
N ARG A 58 -0.37 -4.22 -18.79
CA ARG A 58 0.02 -5.55 -18.29
C ARG A 58 -1.05 -6.24 -17.43
N THR A 59 -2.29 -5.76 -17.43
CA THR A 59 -3.35 -6.41 -16.65
C THR A 59 -3.80 -7.71 -17.30
N VAL A 60 -4.13 -8.70 -16.45
CA VAL A 60 -4.75 -9.99 -16.84
C VAL A 60 -6.09 -9.76 -17.59
N THR A 61 -6.66 -8.56 -17.46
CA THR A 61 -7.82 -8.09 -18.22
C THR A 61 -7.37 -6.94 -19.13
N PRO A 62 -7.18 -7.19 -20.44
CA PRO A 62 -6.90 -6.12 -21.41
C PRO A 62 -7.97 -5.03 -21.31
N GLY A 63 -7.54 -3.77 -21.15
CA GLY A 63 -8.46 -2.62 -21.02
C GLY A 63 -8.90 -2.27 -19.60
N ALA A 64 -8.37 -2.91 -18.55
CA ALA A 64 -8.66 -2.50 -17.19
C ALA A 64 -8.11 -1.10 -16.89
N ILE A 65 -8.96 -0.22 -16.36
CA ILE A 65 -8.62 1.12 -15.90
C ILE A 65 -8.67 1.14 -14.37
N HIS A 66 -7.54 1.47 -13.74
CA HIS A 66 -7.42 1.56 -12.30
C HIS A 66 -7.64 3.00 -11.86
N CYS A 67 -8.74 3.24 -11.13
CA CYS A 67 -9.03 4.54 -10.55
C CYS A 67 -8.61 4.56 -9.08
N LEU A 68 -7.83 5.56 -8.68
CA LEU A 68 -7.36 5.77 -7.31
C LEU A 68 -7.90 7.11 -6.78
N PRO A 69 -8.29 7.18 -5.49
CA PRO A 69 -8.59 8.45 -4.85
C PRO A 69 -7.32 9.28 -4.67
N ALA A 70 -7.48 10.57 -4.37
CA ALA A 70 -6.35 11.40 -3.93
C ALA A 70 -5.69 10.74 -2.72
N LEU A 71 -4.40 10.44 -2.85
CA LEU A 71 -3.58 9.95 -1.76
C LEU A 71 -2.90 11.13 -1.07
N ASP A 72 -2.60 10.98 0.21
CA ASP A 72 -1.70 11.91 0.89
C ASP A 72 -0.36 11.95 0.13
N PRO A 73 0.28 13.11 -0.08
CA PRO A 73 1.59 13.18 -0.74
C PRO A 73 2.62 12.21 -0.16
N GLU A 74 2.58 11.95 1.16
CA GLU A 74 3.48 10.98 1.79
C GLU A 74 3.20 9.52 1.38
N GLN A 75 2.02 9.23 0.84
CA GLN A 75 1.56 7.91 0.39
C GLN A 75 1.63 7.73 -1.14
N ALA A 76 1.46 8.83 -1.89
CA ALA A 76 1.32 8.82 -3.35
C ALA A 76 2.58 8.34 -4.08
N GLY A 77 3.75 8.55 -3.47
CA GLY A 77 5.04 8.21 -4.06
C GLY A 77 6.17 8.88 -3.29
N GLY A 78 7.41 8.55 -3.64
CA GLY A 78 8.56 9.15 -2.99
C GLY A 78 9.87 8.59 -3.50
N TRP A 79 10.95 8.98 -2.84
CA TRP A 79 12.27 8.46 -3.11
C TRP A 79 12.31 6.94 -2.87
N VAL A 80 12.77 6.19 -3.87
CA VAL A 80 12.98 4.74 -3.76
C VAL A 80 14.34 4.51 -3.11
N ALA A 81 14.33 4.18 -1.82
CA ALA A 81 15.56 3.93 -1.06
C ALA A 81 16.19 2.57 -1.43
N GLU A 82 17.51 2.44 -1.27
CA GLU A 82 18.23 1.19 -1.50
C GLU A 82 17.96 0.12 -0.44
N THR A 83 17.56 0.54 0.78
CA THR A 83 17.29 -0.33 1.93
C THR A 83 15.81 -0.29 2.34
N GLY A 84 15.38 -1.29 3.09
CA GLY A 84 14.04 -1.34 3.69
C GLY A 84 13.88 -0.51 4.97
N ASP A 85 14.83 0.37 5.32
CA ASP A 85 14.88 1.01 6.64
C ASP A 85 13.67 1.89 6.94
N GLY A 86 13.02 2.46 5.92
CA GLY A 86 11.76 3.18 6.09
C GLY A 86 10.68 2.32 6.75
N PHE A 87 10.59 1.04 6.40
CA PHE A 87 9.68 0.09 7.05
C PHE A 87 10.08 -0.17 8.51
N ALA A 88 11.37 -0.40 8.79
CA ALA A 88 11.84 -0.71 10.14
C ALA A 88 11.58 0.43 11.14
N HIS A 89 11.80 1.68 10.73
CA HIS A 89 11.50 2.85 11.56
C HIS A 89 9.99 3.04 11.72
N TRP A 90 9.24 2.98 10.62
CA TRP A 90 7.81 3.19 10.63
C TRP A 90 7.08 2.15 11.49
N VAL A 91 7.42 0.86 11.36
CA VAL A 91 6.68 -0.21 12.05
C VAL A 91 6.78 -0.08 13.57
N GLY A 92 7.93 0.33 14.09
CA GLY A 92 8.10 0.59 15.53
C GLY A 92 7.20 1.71 16.04
N GLN A 93 7.12 2.83 15.30
CA GLN A 93 6.25 3.95 15.66
C GLN A 93 4.76 3.60 15.50
N TRP A 94 4.41 2.96 14.39
CA TRP A 94 3.06 2.54 14.06
C TRP A 94 2.46 1.59 15.10
N LEU A 95 3.28 0.72 15.68
CA LEU A 95 2.86 -0.21 16.73
C LEU A 95 2.53 0.49 18.06
N ARG A 96 3.10 1.66 18.33
CA ARG A 96 2.86 2.45 19.55
C ARG A 96 1.63 3.34 19.46
N GLU A 97 1.03 3.47 18.28
CA GLU A 97 -0.16 4.31 18.12
C GLU A 97 -1.32 3.82 18.99
N PRO A 98 -2.10 4.72 19.63
CA PRO A 98 -3.14 4.34 20.59
C PRO A 98 -4.16 3.32 20.07
N SER A 99 -4.49 3.34 18.78
CA SER A 99 -5.46 2.39 18.20
C SER A 99 -4.92 0.95 18.08
N ARG A 100 -3.64 0.69 18.37
CA ARG A 100 -3.04 -0.64 18.44
C ARG A 100 -2.84 -1.13 19.88
N ALA A 101 -3.20 -0.33 20.89
CA ALA A 101 -2.97 -0.65 22.30
C ALA A 101 -3.59 -1.99 22.75
N ASP A 102 -4.72 -2.38 22.16
CA ASP A 102 -5.36 -3.68 22.43
C ASP A 102 -4.50 -4.86 21.97
N ASN A 103 -3.85 -4.77 20.80
CA ASN A 103 -2.95 -5.81 20.30
C ASN A 103 -1.74 -5.99 21.24
N LEU A 104 -1.12 -4.89 21.67
CA LEU A 104 -0.02 -4.92 22.64
C LEU A 104 -0.47 -5.50 23.98
N SER A 105 -1.66 -5.12 24.45
CA SER A 105 -2.24 -5.64 25.70
C SER A 105 -2.51 -7.14 25.64
N LYS A 106 -2.95 -7.67 24.48
CA LYS A 106 -3.10 -9.11 24.24
C LYS A 106 -1.75 -9.82 24.27
N LEU A 107 -0.75 -9.30 23.58
CA LEU A 107 0.60 -9.89 23.58
C LEU A 107 1.21 -9.91 24.97
N ARG A 108 1.10 -8.82 25.75
CA ARG A 108 1.57 -8.76 27.14
C ARG A 108 0.90 -9.83 28.01
N ARG A 109 -0.43 -9.95 27.92
CA ARG A 109 -1.19 -10.92 28.72
C ARG A 109 -0.89 -12.37 28.36
N SER A 110 -0.38 -12.63 27.16
CA SER A 110 -0.04 -14.00 26.75
C SER A 110 1.03 -14.66 27.64
N GLY A 111 1.94 -13.87 28.23
CA GLY A 111 3.11 -14.40 28.95
C GLY A 111 4.06 -15.23 28.06
N ALA A 112 3.85 -15.27 26.75
CA ALA A 112 4.65 -16.07 25.83
C ALA A 112 6.07 -15.48 25.73
N ARG A 113 7.06 -16.38 25.60
CA ARG A 113 8.46 -15.99 25.38
C ARG A 113 8.63 -15.27 24.04
N GLU A 114 7.95 -15.76 23.01
CA GLU A 114 7.90 -15.15 21.69
C GLU A 114 6.51 -14.56 21.44
N ARG A 115 6.46 -13.29 21.04
CA ARG A 115 5.27 -12.49 20.83
C ARG A 115 5.36 -11.86 19.45
N HIS A 116 4.69 -12.49 18.50
CA HIS A 116 4.72 -12.11 17.09
C HIS A 116 3.57 -11.19 16.76
N LEU A 117 3.83 -10.19 15.93
CA LEU A 117 2.80 -9.34 15.35
C LEU A 117 2.94 -9.33 13.83
N PHE A 118 1.82 -9.56 13.13
CA PHE A 118 1.74 -9.53 11.68
C PHE A 118 1.12 -8.21 11.20
N VAL A 119 1.88 -7.46 10.41
CA VAL A 119 1.50 -6.17 9.83
C VAL A 119 1.14 -6.37 8.35
N LEU A 120 -0.14 -6.26 8.05
CA LEU A 120 -0.68 -6.30 6.70
C LEU A 120 -0.82 -4.88 6.16
N ILE A 121 -0.11 -4.57 5.09
CA ILE A 121 -0.19 -3.28 4.40
C ILE A 121 -0.99 -3.46 3.10
N PRO A 122 -2.22 -2.94 3.00
CA PRO A 122 -2.97 -2.95 1.75
C PRO A 122 -2.39 -1.97 0.73
N MET A 123 -2.75 -2.09 -0.55
CA MET A 123 -2.38 -1.08 -1.58
C MET A 123 -2.86 0.33 -1.21
N LEU A 124 -4.11 0.42 -0.74
CA LEU A 124 -4.66 1.67 -0.22
C LEU A 124 -4.41 1.74 1.29
N THR A 125 -3.17 2.08 1.64
CA THR A 125 -2.69 2.17 3.02
C THR A 125 -2.63 3.61 3.52
N SER A 126 -2.53 3.76 4.84
CA SER A 126 -2.08 5.02 5.46
C SER A 126 -0.60 5.00 5.85
N ALA A 127 0.11 3.93 5.53
CA ALA A 127 1.56 3.86 5.69
C ALA A 127 2.23 4.81 4.68
N PRO A 128 3.28 5.53 5.07
CA PRO A 128 4.03 6.36 4.13
C PRO A 128 4.70 5.48 3.07
N PHE A 129 4.94 6.04 1.88
CA PHE A 129 5.54 5.37 0.75
C PHE A 129 6.83 4.64 1.11
N THR A 130 7.71 5.30 1.88
CA THR A 130 8.98 4.74 2.35
C THR A 130 8.83 3.48 3.22
N ALA A 131 7.67 3.26 3.82
CA ALA A 131 7.40 2.06 4.62
C ALA A 131 6.87 0.89 3.81
N PHE A 132 6.06 1.13 2.77
CA PHE A 132 5.45 0.04 2.01
C PHE A 132 6.13 -0.28 0.68
N ASP A 133 6.85 0.68 0.06
CA ASP A 133 7.61 0.46 -1.20
C ASP A 133 8.54 -0.77 -1.12
N PRO A 134 9.34 -0.96 -0.04
CA PRO A 134 10.21 -2.13 0.08
C PRO A 134 9.48 -3.49 -0.03
N LEU A 135 8.25 -3.55 0.47
CA LEU A 135 7.39 -4.74 0.48
C LEU A 135 6.60 -4.91 -0.84
N LEU A 136 6.56 -3.87 -1.67
CA LEU A 136 5.85 -3.84 -2.95
C LEU A 136 6.71 -4.39 -4.09
N ARG A 137 7.99 -4.01 -4.13
CA ARG A 137 8.89 -4.27 -5.28
C ARG A 137 9.79 -5.49 -5.11
N SER A 138 10.16 -6.10 -6.24
CA SER A 138 11.09 -7.24 -6.32
C SER A 138 12.33 -6.87 -7.14
N PRO A 139 13.56 -7.18 -6.67
CA PRO A 139 13.86 -7.76 -5.36
C PRO A 139 13.54 -6.77 -4.22
N SER A 140 13.10 -7.31 -3.08
CA SER A 140 12.79 -6.48 -1.93
C SER A 140 14.05 -6.10 -1.16
N PRO A 141 14.27 -4.80 -0.90
CA PRO A 141 15.39 -4.36 -0.09
C PRO A 141 15.09 -4.67 1.38
N LEU A 142 15.86 -5.56 2.00
CA LEU A 142 15.70 -5.79 3.43
C LEU A 142 16.12 -4.54 4.22
N PRO A 143 15.49 -4.24 5.36
CA PRO A 143 16.02 -3.23 6.26
C PRO A 143 17.36 -3.69 6.85
N THR A 144 18.24 -2.73 7.08
CA THR A 144 19.58 -2.92 7.63
C THR A 144 19.64 -2.62 9.13
N VAL A 145 18.66 -1.85 9.64
CA VAL A 145 18.56 -1.51 11.07
C VAL A 145 17.47 -2.32 11.77
N PRO A 146 17.63 -2.69 13.05
CA PRO A 146 16.54 -3.31 13.80
C PRO A 146 15.38 -2.32 13.99
N PRO A 147 14.12 -2.80 13.99
CA PRO A 147 12.99 -1.97 14.35
C PRO A 147 13.02 -1.67 15.85
N ASP A 148 12.68 -0.44 16.23
CA ASP A 148 12.43 -0.08 17.62
C ASP A 148 11.05 -0.57 18.05
N LEU A 149 10.95 -1.82 18.51
CA LEU A 149 9.69 -2.46 18.87
C LEU A 149 9.24 -2.14 20.31
N PRO A 150 7.92 -2.04 20.57
CA PRO A 150 7.39 -2.08 21.92
C PRO A 150 7.83 -3.37 22.64
N THR A 151 8.05 -3.30 23.95
CA THR A 151 8.52 -4.44 24.76
C THR A 151 7.62 -5.68 24.67
N GLU A 152 6.34 -5.47 24.37
CA GLU A 152 5.32 -6.49 24.17
C GLU A 152 5.51 -7.30 22.88
N VAL A 153 6.33 -6.83 21.94
CA VAL A 153 6.56 -7.48 20.64
C VAL A 153 8.01 -7.94 20.55
N SER A 154 8.22 -9.25 20.37
CA SER A 154 9.56 -9.80 20.16
C SER A 154 9.87 -10.05 18.68
N HIS A 155 8.83 -10.17 17.85
CA HIS A 155 8.95 -10.51 16.43
C HIS A 155 7.92 -9.70 15.64
N VAL A 156 8.32 -9.20 14.48
CA VAL A 156 7.41 -8.51 13.57
C VAL A 156 7.48 -9.09 12.18
N TRP A 157 6.32 -9.29 11.58
CA TRP A 157 6.15 -9.65 10.18
C TRP A 157 5.52 -8.49 9.44
N GLY A 158 6.00 -8.17 8.25
CA GLY A 158 5.45 -7.15 7.37
C GLY A 158 5.15 -7.74 6.00
N ILE A 159 3.97 -7.47 5.45
CA ILE A 159 3.62 -7.93 4.10
C ILE A 159 2.72 -6.90 3.42
N CYS A 160 3.06 -6.55 2.18
CA CYS A 160 2.15 -5.79 1.32
C CYS A 160 1.23 -6.76 0.58
N THR A 161 -0.08 -6.49 0.57
CA THR A 161 -1.04 -7.37 -0.14
C THR A 161 -0.97 -7.25 -1.66
N HIS A 162 -0.18 -6.31 -2.18
CA HIS A 162 0.03 -6.06 -3.59
C HIS A 162 1.52 -6.10 -3.92
N GLY A 163 1.82 -6.14 -5.22
CA GLY A 163 3.16 -6.19 -5.76
C GLY A 163 3.89 -7.51 -5.50
N ASP A 164 5.01 -7.66 -6.17
CA ASP A 164 5.79 -8.89 -6.16
C ASP A 164 6.88 -8.91 -5.08
N GLY A 165 6.98 -7.89 -4.23
CA GLY A 165 7.94 -7.90 -3.12
C GLY A 165 7.74 -9.09 -2.15
N ASP A 166 8.75 -9.36 -1.36
CA ASP A 166 8.73 -10.38 -0.31
C ASP A 166 8.05 -9.86 0.96
N ALA A 167 7.61 -10.78 1.81
CA ALA A 167 7.27 -10.50 3.20
C ALA A 167 8.55 -10.37 4.02
N PHE A 168 8.56 -9.44 4.97
CA PHE A 168 9.66 -9.24 5.91
C PHE A 168 9.35 -9.89 7.24
N HIS A 169 10.38 -10.43 7.88
CA HIS A 169 10.34 -10.88 9.25
C HIS A 169 11.58 -10.40 9.98
N TRP A 170 11.38 -9.80 11.14
CA TRP A 170 12.47 -9.49 12.07
C TRP A 170 12.40 -10.37 13.31
N SER A 171 13.55 -10.91 13.70
CA SER A 171 13.79 -11.49 15.02
C SER A 171 15.06 -10.93 15.67
N PRO A 172 15.15 -10.89 17.00
CA PRO A 172 16.36 -10.47 17.69
C PRO A 172 17.55 -11.39 17.43
N SER A 173 17.30 -12.67 17.07
CA SER A 173 18.36 -13.66 16.84
C SER A 173 18.89 -13.69 15.40
N ARG A 174 18.10 -13.26 14.41
CA ARG A 174 18.45 -13.36 12.98
C ARG A 174 18.43 -12.03 12.25
N GLY A 175 17.91 -10.96 12.85
CA GLY A 175 17.66 -9.71 12.15
C GLY A 175 16.56 -9.85 11.11
N TRP A 176 16.64 -9.08 10.02
CA TRP A 176 15.66 -9.09 8.95
C TRP A 176 15.88 -10.25 7.98
N THR A 177 14.78 -10.91 7.63
CA THR A 177 14.72 -12.00 6.65
C THR A 177 13.55 -11.80 5.71
N GLY A 178 13.75 -12.11 4.42
CA GLY A 178 12.73 -12.05 3.38
C GLY A 178 12.10 -13.42 3.13
N PHE A 179 10.80 -13.43 2.88
CA PHE A 179 10.04 -14.63 2.55
C PHE A 179 9.15 -14.37 1.33
N PRO A 180 9.11 -15.27 0.33
CA PRO A 180 8.21 -15.11 -0.80
C PRO A 180 6.75 -15.08 -0.32
N LYS A 181 5.94 -14.22 -0.93
CA LYS A 181 4.49 -14.14 -0.63
C LYS A 181 3.81 -15.47 -1.02
N PRO A 182 2.88 -15.98 -0.20
CA PRO A 182 2.28 -17.30 -0.44
C PRO A 182 1.37 -17.37 -1.67
N TRP A 183 0.94 -16.21 -2.20
CA TRP A 183 0.15 -16.11 -3.42
C TRP A 183 0.97 -15.68 -4.65
N ARG A 184 2.29 -15.55 -4.50
CA ARG A 184 3.17 -15.29 -5.65
C ARG A 184 3.08 -16.52 -6.54
N ALA A 185 2.48 -16.38 -7.72
CA ALA A 185 2.47 -17.45 -8.70
C ALA A 185 3.93 -17.86 -8.96
N GLU A 186 4.21 -19.17 -9.00
CA GLU A 186 5.52 -19.62 -9.45
C GLU A 186 5.80 -19.00 -10.83
N PRO A 187 7.02 -18.49 -11.09
CA PRO A 187 7.37 -18.10 -12.43
C PRO A 187 7.16 -19.31 -13.33
N GLN A 188 6.25 -19.19 -14.33
CA GLN A 188 6.15 -20.22 -15.35
C GLN A 188 7.51 -20.31 -16.07
N PRO A 189 8.01 -21.53 -16.31
CA PRO A 189 9.31 -21.77 -16.93
C PRO A 189 9.41 -21.21 -18.35
#